data_AF-A1JV18-F1
#
_entry.id   AF-A1JV18-F1
#
_cell.length_a   1.000
_cell.length_b   1.000
_cell.length_c   1.000
_cell.angle_alpha   90.00
_cell.angle_beta   90.00
_cell.angle_gamma   90.00
#
_symmetry.space_group_name_H-M   'P 1'
#
loop_
_entity.id
_entity.type
_entity.pdbx_description
1 polymer ?
#
loop_
_entity_poly.entity_id
_entity_poly.type
_entity_poly.pdbx_seq_one_letter_code
_entity_poly.pdbx_strand_id
1 'polypeptide(L)'
;MRTENEILSLVSEFAYQQSNIKIITLEGSRTNKNIKKDKFQDYDFTFFVSDVDYFTSEESWLSLFGELLFIQKPEDMELFPPDLDYGYSYIMYFKDGIKMDITLINLKDLNRYFNDSDGLVKILVDKDNLVTKEIVPDDSNYWLKKPTEREFHDCCNEFWSVSTYVAKGVFRREILFALDHFNNILRP
;
A
#
# COMPACT_ATOMS: atom_id res chain seq x y z
N MET A 1 16.38 9.90 -11.82
CA MET A 1 15.27 9.10 -11.28
C MET A 1 14.76 8.23 -12.40
N ARG A 2 14.66 6.93 -12.17
CA ARG A 2 14.17 5.98 -13.18
C ARG A 2 12.70 6.26 -13.51
N THR A 3 12.32 5.97 -14.76
CA THR A 3 10.97 6.09 -15.29
C THR A 3 10.10 4.90 -14.87
N GLU A 4 8.78 5.06 -14.96
CA GLU A 4 7.82 3.97 -14.67
C GLU A 4 8.11 2.72 -15.51
N ASN A 5 8.41 2.89 -16.80
CA ASN A 5 8.74 1.76 -17.67
C ASN A 5 10.03 1.05 -17.24
N GLU A 6 11.07 1.79 -16.85
CA GLU A 6 12.32 1.18 -16.37
C GLU A 6 12.10 0.36 -15.09
N ILE A 7 11.28 0.85 -14.16
CA ILE A 7 10.95 0.12 -12.92
C ILE A 7 10.12 -1.13 -13.22
N LEU A 8 9.06 -1.01 -14.02
CA LEU A 8 8.19 -2.13 -14.34
C LEU A 8 8.93 -3.21 -15.14
N SER A 9 9.80 -2.83 -16.07
CA SER A 9 10.67 -3.76 -16.79
C SER A 9 11.64 -4.47 -15.85
N LEU A 10 12.32 -3.73 -14.97
CA LEU A 10 13.27 -4.30 -14.00
C LEU A 10 12.60 -5.34 -13.08
N VAL A 11 11.41 -5.03 -12.55
CA VAL A 11 10.65 -5.95 -11.69
C VAL A 11 10.17 -7.17 -12.46
N SER A 12 9.69 -6.98 -13.70
CA SER A 12 9.25 -8.09 -14.55
C SER A 12 10.42 -9.02 -14.90
N GLU A 13 11.58 -8.46 -15.26
CA GLU A 13 12.80 -9.23 -15.56
C GLU A 13 13.29 -10.00 -14.33
N PHE A 14 13.30 -9.37 -13.16
CA PHE A 14 13.61 -10.03 -11.90
C PHE A 14 12.66 -11.21 -11.65
N ALA A 15 11.36 -11.03 -11.88
CA ALA A 15 10.38 -12.10 -11.79
C ALA A 15 10.83 -13.29 -12.63
N TYR A 16 11.08 -13.11 -13.93
CA TYR A 16 11.42 -14.21 -14.83
C TYR A 16 12.76 -14.91 -14.50
N GLN A 17 13.67 -14.24 -13.81
CA GLN A 17 14.93 -14.84 -13.33
C GLN A 17 14.75 -15.67 -12.05
N GLN A 18 13.71 -15.42 -11.25
CA GLN A 18 13.46 -16.12 -9.99
C GLN A 18 12.37 -17.19 -10.15
N SER A 19 12.73 -18.48 -10.07
CA SER A 19 11.76 -19.58 -10.15
C SER A 19 10.72 -19.56 -9.03
N ASN A 20 11.08 -19.04 -7.86
CA ASN A 20 10.20 -18.94 -6.70
C ASN A 20 9.07 -17.91 -6.88
N ILE A 21 9.24 -16.90 -7.74
CA ILE A 21 8.19 -15.90 -8.01
C ILE A 21 7.26 -16.45 -9.09
N LYS A 22 5.96 -16.50 -8.79
CA LYS A 22 4.93 -17.03 -9.69
C LYS A 22 4.07 -15.93 -10.30
N ILE A 23 3.66 -14.98 -9.48
CA ILE A 23 2.86 -13.83 -9.90
C ILE A 23 3.49 -12.58 -9.29
N ILE A 24 3.49 -11.48 -10.04
CA ILE A 24 3.70 -10.13 -9.50
C ILE A 24 2.49 -9.29 -9.84
N THR A 25 1.94 -8.62 -8.84
CA THR A 25 0.96 -7.54 -9.02
C THR A 25 1.60 -6.20 -8.71
N LEU A 26 1.10 -5.16 -9.39
CA LEU A 26 1.29 -3.76 -9.04
C LEU A 26 -0.01 -3.27 -8.40
N GLU A 27 0.09 -2.50 -7.34
CA GLU A 27 -1.05 -2.03 -6.55
C GLU A 27 -1.12 -0.50 -6.45
N GLY A 28 -2.16 -0.05 -5.75
CA GLY A 28 -2.27 1.31 -5.27
C GLY A 28 -2.46 2.34 -6.36
N SER A 29 -2.03 3.56 -6.07
CA SER A 29 -2.37 4.74 -6.88
C SER A 29 -1.91 4.64 -8.35
N ARG A 30 -0.89 3.85 -8.65
CA ARG A 30 -0.37 3.68 -10.03
C ARG A 30 -1.30 2.88 -10.94
N THR A 31 -2.17 2.05 -10.37
CA THR A 31 -3.16 1.28 -11.13
C THR A 31 -4.44 2.07 -11.38
N ASN A 32 -4.70 3.10 -10.56
CA ASN A 32 -5.89 3.94 -10.67
C ASN A 32 -5.81 4.87 -11.89
N LYS A 33 -6.74 4.70 -12.84
CA LYS A 33 -6.83 5.50 -14.07
C LYS A 33 -7.55 6.85 -13.87
N ASN A 34 -8.25 7.01 -12.76
CA ASN A 34 -9.09 8.18 -12.45
C ASN A 34 -8.30 9.31 -11.77
N ILE A 35 -7.07 9.04 -11.32
CA ILE A 35 -6.20 10.05 -10.71
C ILE A 35 -5.13 10.54 -11.68
N LYS A 36 -4.68 11.78 -11.47
CA LYS A 36 -3.55 12.33 -12.22
C LYS A 36 -2.26 11.72 -11.69
N LYS A 37 -1.54 11.00 -12.55
CA LYS A 37 -0.21 10.49 -12.20
C LYS A 37 0.77 11.62 -11.91
N ASP A 38 1.65 11.39 -10.94
CA ASP A 38 2.74 12.30 -10.62
C ASP A 38 4.02 11.55 -10.19
N LYS A 39 5.08 12.32 -9.92
CA LYS A 39 6.40 11.80 -9.58
C LYS A 39 6.55 11.36 -8.11
N PHE A 40 5.56 11.62 -7.28
CA PHE A 40 5.53 11.29 -5.86
C PHE A 40 4.73 10.02 -5.57
N GLN A 41 4.13 9.39 -6.58
CA GLN A 41 3.53 8.08 -6.42
C GLN A 41 4.60 7.02 -6.14
N ASP A 42 4.37 6.23 -5.11
CA ASP A 42 5.21 5.07 -4.77
C ASP A 42 4.95 3.90 -5.72
N TYR A 43 5.76 2.85 -5.63
CA TYR A 43 5.53 1.59 -6.33
C TYR A 43 5.20 0.50 -5.31
N ASP A 44 3.96 0.04 -5.30
CA ASP A 44 3.51 -1.04 -4.43
C ASP A 44 3.43 -2.33 -5.24
N PHE A 45 4.32 -3.27 -4.98
CA PHE A 45 4.32 -4.58 -5.63
C PHE A 45 3.99 -5.68 -4.64
N THR A 46 3.23 -6.68 -5.08
CA THR A 46 3.07 -7.93 -4.34
C THR A 46 3.61 -9.09 -5.16
N PHE A 47 4.53 -9.85 -4.57
CA PHE A 47 5.16 -11.02 -5.17
C PHE A 47 4.54 -12.26 -4.54
N PHE A 48 3.85 -13.05 -5.36
CA PHE A 48 3.38 -14.37 -4.95
C PHE A 48 4.49 -15.38 -5.16
N VAL A 49 5.00 -15.90 -4.05
CA VAL A 49 6.16 -16.77 -4.01
C VAL A 49 5.77 -18.17 -3.52
N SER A 50 6.54 -19.17 -3.95
CA SER A 50 6.43 -20.53 -3.42
C SER A 50 6.99 -20.66 -2.00
N ASP A 51 7.94 -19.81 -1.64
CA ASP A 51 8.62 -19.80 -0.35
C ASP A 51 9.00 -18.36 0.03
N VAL A 52 8.41 -17.85 1.10
CA VAL A 52 8.72 -16.50 1.64
C VAL A 52 10.08 -16.50 2.35
N ASP A 53 10.43 -17.60 3.03
CA ASP A 53 11.66 -17.70 3.83
C ASP A 53 12.91 -17.63 2.93
N TYR A 54 12.79 -18.08 1.68
CA TYR A 54 13.84 -17.91 0.66
C TYR A 54 14.24 -16.43 0.46
N PHE A 55 13.27 -15.51 0.51
CA PHE A 55 13.51 -14.08 0.26
C PHE A 55 13.81 -13.28 1.53
N THR A 56 13.49 -13.81 2.72
CA THR A 56 13.76 -13.17 4.01
C THR A 56 15.03 -13.68 4.67
N SER A 57 15.52 -14.86 4.31
CA SER A 57 16.79 -15.39 4.82
C SER A 57 18.03 -14.76 4.20
N GLU A 58 17.93 -14.28 2.95
CA GLU A 58 19.00 -13.59 2.22
C GLU A 58 18.39 -12.40 1.48
N GLU A 59 18.74 -11.18 1.89
CA GLU A 59 18.11 -9.93 1.42
C GLU A 59 18.92 -9.21 0.32
N SER A 60 20.07 -9.74 -0.09
CA SER A 60 20.93 -9.11 -1.11
C SER A 60 20.25 -8.86 -2.45
N TRP A 61 19.20 -9.62 -2.79
CA TRP A 61 18.40 -9.43 -4.00
C TRP A 61 17.72 -8.05 -4.05
N LEU A 62 17.42 -7.42 -2.92
CA LEU A 62 16.80 -6.08 -2.87
C LEU A 62 17.68 -5.03 -3.58
N SER A 63 19.00 -5.19 -3.51
CA SER A 63 19.96 -4.29 -4.18
C SER A 63 19.91 -4.36 -5.71
N LEU A 64 19.31 -5.42 -6.29
CA LEU A 64 19.13 -5.55 -7.73
C LEU A 64 18.12 -4.53 -8.27
N PHE A 65 17.24 -4.01 -7.42
CA PHE A 65 16.35 -2.91 -7.78
C PHE A 65 17.01 -1.55 -7.69
N GLY A 66 18.31 -1.45 -7.40
CA GLY A 66 19.07 -0.20 -7.40
C GLY A 66 19.71 0.13 -6.07
N GLU A 67 20.34 1.30 -6.01
CA GLU A 67 21.10 1.71 -4.84
C GLU A 67 20.16 2.18 -3.71
N LEU A 68 20.08 1.36 -2.67
CA LEU A 68 19.25 1.60 -1.49
C LEU A 68 19.85 2.70 -0.61
N LEU A 69 18.99 3.59 -0.13
CA LEU A 69 19.29 4.58 0.90
C LEU A 69 18.95 4.02 2.29
N PHE A 70 17.76 3.45 2.45
CA PHE A 70 17.36 2.70 3.64
C PHE A 70 16.18 1.76 3.32
N ILE A 71 15.96 0.79 4.20
CA ILE A 71 14.85 -0.17 4.14
C ILE A 71 14.18 -0.23 5.51
N GLN A 72 12.86 -0.36 5.52
CA GLN A 72 12.07 -0.75 6.67
C GLN A 72 11.40 -2.10 6.41
N LYS A 73 11.32 -2.93 7.45
CA LYS A 73 10.76 -4.30 7.41
C LYS A 73 9.67 -4.42 8.47
N PRO A 74 8.42 -4.05 8.16
CA PRO A 74 7.33 -3.98 9.15
C PRO A 74 7.16 -5.24 10.00
N GLU A 75 7.31 -6.42 9.38
CA GLU A 75 7.17 -7.72 10.05
C GLU A 75 8.41 -8.15 10.86
N ASP A 76 9.50 -7.39 10.84
CA ASP A 76 10.78 -7.70 11.52
C ASP A 76 11.27 -6.49 12.35
N MET A 77 10.36 -5.96 13.18
CA MET A 77 10.65 -4.92 14.16
C MET A 77 10.30 -5.38 15.58
N GLU A 78 11.10 -4.96 16.56
CA GLU A 78 10.80 -5.18 17.98
C GLU A 78 9.89 -4.09 18.55
N LEU A 79 10.11 -2.84 18.13
CA LEU A 79 9.37 -1.68 18.67
C LEU A 79 7.90 -1.67 18.24
N PHE A 80 7.61 -2.17 17.04
CA PHE A 80 6.27 -2.26 16.49
C PHE A 80 6.00 -3.72 16.14
N PRO A 81 4.89 -4.30 16.63
CA PRO A 81 4.51 -5.65 16.24
C PRO A 81 4.17 -5.68 14.73
N PRO A 82 4.32 -6.85 14.08
CA PRO A 82 3.88 -7.04 12.70
C PRO A 82 2.41 -6.66 12.52
N ASP A 83 2.10 -5.90 11.48
CA ASP A 83 0.75 -5.44 11.12
C ASP A 83 0.14 -6.23 9.96
N LEU A 84 0.95 -6.94 9.18
CA LEU A 84 0.49 -7.89 8.18
C LEU A 84 0.28 -9.29 8.79
N ASP A 85 -0.93 -9.82 8.64
CA ASP A 85 -1.28 -11.12 9.21
C ASP A 85 -0.95 -12.31 8.28
N TYR A 86 -0.65 -12.05 7.00
CA TYR A 86 -0.10 -13.02 6.06
C TYR A 86 0.86 -12.35 5.07
N GLY A 87 2.16 -12.66 5.20
CA GLY A 87 3.19 -12.21 4.27
C GLY A 87 4.37 -11.54 4.99
N TYR A 88 5.19 -10.87 4.21
CA TYR A 88 6.35 -10.11 4.69
C TYR A 88 6.66 -8.97 3.74
N SER A 89 6.91 -7.76 4.22
CA SER A 89 7.05 -6.58 3.40
C SER A 89 8.40 -5.87 3.57
N TYR A 90 8.85 -5.27 2.48
CA TYR A 90 10.01 -4.39 2.43
C TYR A 90 9.57 -3.02 1.92
N ILE A 91 9.72 -1.99 2.74
CA ILE A 91 9.53 -0.59 2.35
C ILE A 91 10.91 -0.02 2.03
N MET A 92 11.19 0.23 0.76
CA MET A 92 12.52 0.56 0.26
C MET A 92 12.58 1.99 -0.28
N TYR A 93 13.66 2.68 0.05
CA TYR A 93 13.93 4.04 -0.40
C TYR A 93 15.25 4.05 -1.15
N PHE A 94 15.26 4.48 -2.40
CA PHE A 94 16.43 4.49 -3.27
C PHE A 94 17.09 5.86 -3.33
N LYS A 95 18.40 5.89 -3.61
CA LYS A 95 19.15 7.15 -3.77
C LYS A 95 18.65 8.03 -4.90
N ASP A 96 17.99 7.46 -5.90
CA ASP A 96 17.40 8.22 -6.99
C ASP A 96 16.03 8.85 -6.65
N GLY A 97 15.57 8.68 -5.41
CA GLY A 97 14.38 9.29 -4.82
C GLY A 97 13.09 8.48 -4.99
N ILE A 98 13.18 7.27 -5.54
CA ILE A 98 12.04 6.35 -5.65
C ILE A 98 11.80 5.67 -4.30
N LYS A 99 10.53 5.55 -3.92
CA LYS A 99 10.06 4.62 -2.89
C LYS A 99 9.34 3.45 -3.55
N MET A 100 9.65 2.24 -3.09
CA MET A 100 9.06 0.99 -3.56
C MET A 100 8.80 0.08 -2.39
N ASP A 101 7.59 -0.46 -2.34
CA ASP A 101 7.15 -1.39 -1.33
C ASP A 101 7.00 -2.76 -2.03
N ILE A 102 7.60 -3.81 -1.48
CA ILE A 102 7.43 -5.18 -1.96
C ILE A 102 6.82 -6.01 -0.84
N THR A 103 5.64 -6.56 -1.07
CA THR A 103 5.00 -7.54 -0.18
C THR A 103 5.18 -8.94 -0.75
N LEU A 104 5.77 -9.82 0.04
CA LEU A 104 5.91 -11.24 -0.25
C LEU A 104 4.72 -12.00 0.33
N ILE A 105 4.00 -12.71 -0.52
CA ILE A 105 2.85 -13.53 -0.11
C ILE A 105 3.04 -14.95 -0.62
N ASN A 106 2.72 -15.95 0.22
CA ASN A 106 2.71 -17.33 -0.26
C ASN A 106 1.62 -17.53 -1.31
N LEU A 107 1.93 -18.26 -2.38
CA LEU A 107 0.99 -18.50 -3.48
C LEU A 107 -0.36 -19.09 -3.03
N LYS A 108 -0.36 -19.90 -1.95
CA LYS A 108 -1.57 -20.48 -1.36
C LYS A 108 -2.59 -19.42 -0.92
N ASP A 109 -2.14 -18.21 -0.61
CA ASP A 109 -2.94 -17.10 -0.10
C ASP A 109 -3.42 -16.15 -1.21
N LEU A 110 -3.18 -16.48 -2.49
CA LEU A 110 -3.58 -15.68 -3.66
C LEU A 110 -5.08 -15.32 -3.66
N ASN A 111 -5.94 -16.30 -3.36
CA ASN A 111 -7.39 -16.05 -3.31
C ASN A 111 -7.78 -15.14 -2.16
N ARG A 112 -7.09 -15.26 -1.01
CA ARG A 112 -7.31 -14.40 0.15
C ARG A 112 -6.96 -12.96 -0.20
N TYR A 113 -5.77 -12.77 -0.77
CA TYR A 113 -5.30 -11.47 -1.24
C TYR A 113 -6.31 -10.76 -2.14
N PHE A 114 -6.84 -11.44 -3.17
CA PHE A 114 -7.81 -10.80 -4.06
C PHE A 114 -9.16 -10.49 -3.40
N ASN A 115 -9.55 -11.23 -2.37
CA ASN A 115 -10.79 -10.97 -1.62
C ASN A 115 -10.63 -9.79 -0.65
N ASP A 116 -9.44 -9.63 -0.07
CA ASP A 116 -9.12 -8.58 0.91
C ASP A 116 -8.67 -7.28 0.23
N SER A 117 -8.34 -7.32 -1.06
CA SER A 117 -7.88 -6.18 -1.86
C SER A 117 -8.93 -5.06 -1.99
N ASP A 118 -8.44 -3.82 -2.02
CA ASP A 118 -9.21 -2.61 -2.29
C ASP A 118 -9.68 -2.46 -3.76
N GLY A 119 -9.26 -3.36 -4.65
CA GLY A 119 -9.59 -3.33 -6.08
C GLY A 119 -8.57 -2.63 -6.97
N LEU A 120 -7.56 -1.94 -6.42
CA LEU A 120 -6.54 -1.22 -7.19
C LEU A 120 -5.34 -2.11 -7.54
N VAL A 121 -5.62 -3.27 -8.15
CA VAL A 121 -4.60 -4.28 -8.46
C VAL A 121 -4.47 -4.49 -9.96
N LYS A 122 -3.24 -4.54 -10.45
CA LYS A 122 -2.90 -4.90 -11.83
C LYS A 122 -1.89 -6.04 -11.83
N ILE A 123 -2.20 -7.12 -12.55
CA ILE A 123 -1.24 -8.21 -12.77
C ILE A 123 -0.14 -7.71 -13.71
N LEU A 124 1.12 -7.80 -13.26
CA LEU A 124 2.31 -7.46 -14.04
C LEU A 124 2.93 -8.72 -14.67
N VAL A 125 3.03 -9.79 -13.89
CA VAL A 125 3.55 -11.10 -14.31
C VAL A 125 2.64 -12.19 -13.75
N ASP A 126 2.27 -13.17 -14.57
CA ASP A 126 1.68 -14.45 -14.16
C ASP A 126 2.29 -15.55 -15.03
N LYS A 127 3.24 -16.31 -14.47
CA LYS A 127 4.03 -17.26 -15.26
C LYS A 127 3.30 -18.54 -15.59
N ASP A 128 2.35 -18.91 -14.73
CA ASP A 128 1.68 -20.20 -14.75
C ASP A 128 0.19 -20.04 -15.17
N ASN A 129 -0.23 -18.83 -15.56
CA ASN A 129 -1.62 -18.46 -15.88
C ASN A 129 -2.61 -18.88 -14.76
N LEU A 130 -2.23 -18.62 -13.52
CA LEU A 130 -3.00 -19.00 -12.33
C LEU A 130 -4.20 -18.08 -12.11
N VAL A 131 -4.12 -16.83 -12.56
CA VAL A 131 -5.24 -15.89 -12.45
C VAL A 131 -6.15 -16.05 -13.67
N THR A 132 -7.25 -16.78 -13.46
CA THR A 132 -8.20 -17.14 -14.53
C THR A 132 -9.24 -16.07 -14.83
N LYS A 133 -9.42 -15.11 -13.91
CA LYS A 133 -10.36 -14.00 -14.07
C LYS A 133 -9.59 -12.74 -14.42
N GLU A 134 -10.12 -11.97 -15.36
CA GLU A 134 -9.58 -10.65 -15.64
C GLU A 134 -9.70 -9.76 -14.39
N ILE A 135 -8.57 -9.18 -13.98
CA ILE A 135 -8.51 -8.20 -12.90
C ILE A 135 -8.42 -6.81 -13.55
N VAL A 136 -9.46 -6.02 -13.36
CA VAL A 136 -9.52 -4.63 -13.83
C VAL A 136 -9.41 -3.73 -12.59
N PRO A 137 -8.37 -2.90 -12.48
CA PRO A 137 -8.26 -1.95 -11.37
C PRO A 137 -9.50 -1.06 -11.28
N ASP A 138 -10.09 -0.99 -10.09
CA ASP A 138 -11.29 -0.22 -9.79
C ASP A 138 -11.16 0.51 -8.45
N ASP A 139 -11.51 1.79 -8.41
CA ASP A 139 -11.47 2.62 -7.21
C ASP A 139 -12.85 2.81 -6.56
N SER A 140 -13.87 2.07 -7.00
CA SER A 140 -15.24 2.19 -6.48
C SER A 140 -15.36 1.94 -4.98
N ASN A 141 -14.44 1.17 -4.38
CA ASN A 141 -14.35 0.98 -2.93
C ASN A 141 -14.05 2.28 -2.17
N TYR A 142 -13.44 3.26 -2.83
CA TYR A 142 -13.16 4.59 -2.27
C TYR A 142 -14.30 5.59 -2.47
N TRP A 143 -15.32 5.25 -3.25
CA TRP A 143 -16.39 6.20 -3.58
C TRP A 143 -17.34 6.37 -2.40
N LEU A 144 -17.58 7.63 -2.05
CA LEU A 144 -18.59 7.96 -1.05
C LEU A 144 -19.97 7.53 -1.55
N LYS A 145 -20.68 6.80 -0.71
CA LYS A 145 -22.09 6.44 -0.95
C LYS A 145 -22.96 7.61 -0.51
N LYS A 146 -24.10 7.79 -1.17
CA LYS A 146 -25.11 8.76 -0.71
C LYS A 146 -25.55 8.36 0.71
N PRO A 147 -25.42 9.24 1.71
CA PRO A 147 -25.83 8.91 3.06
C PRO A 147 -27.37 8.84 3.14
N THR A 148 -27.85 8.06 4.09
CA THR A 148 -29.21 8.21 4.62
C THR A 148 -29.35 9.56 5.33
N GLU A 149 -30.59 10.00 5.51
CA GLU A 149 -30.88 11.22 6.27
C GLU A 149 -30.29 11.16 7.69
N ARG A 150 -30.35 9.98 8.33
CA ARG A 150 -29.80 9.78 9.68
C ARG A 150 -28.27 9.91 9.69
N GLU A 151 -27.57 9.23 8.79
CA GLU A 151 -26.09 9.33 8.71
C GLU A 151 -25.64 10.77 8.44
N PHE A 152 -26.39 11.52 7.64
CA PHE A 152 -26.12 12.94 7.41
C PHE A 152 -26.24 13.76 8.69
N HIS A 153 -27.31 13.56 9.47
CA HIS A 153 -27.49 14.23 10.75
C HIS A 153 -26.45 13.82 11.80
N ASP A 154 -26.11 12.53 11.86
CA ASP A 154 -25.08 12.01 12.76
C ASP A 154 -23.71 12.64 12.44
N CYS A 155 -23.36 12.78 11.16
CA CYS A 155 -22.15 13.47 10.71
C CYS A 155 -22.13 14.95 11.12
N CYS A 156 -23.23 15.67 10.92
CA CYS A 156 -23.35 17.06 11.37
C CYS A 156 -23.22 17.20 12.90
N ASN A 157 -23.83 16.29 13.66
CA ASN A 157 -23.74 16.28 15.11
C ASN A 157 -22.29 16.08 15.58
N GLU A 158 -21.58 15.10 15.02
CA GLU A 158 -20.18 14.82 15.36
C GLU A 158 -19.28 16.02 15.03
N PHE A 159 -19.45 16.60 13.84
CA PHE A 159 -18.73 17.80 13.43
C PHE A 159 -18.88 18.95 14.43
N TRP A 160 -20.12 19.31 14.78
CA TRP A 160 -20.35 20.42 15.71
C TRP A 160 -19.88 20.09 17.13
N SER A 161 -20.06 18.86 17.60
CA SER A 161 -19.58 18.41 18.91
C SER A 161 -18.06 18.60 19.04
N VAL A 162 -17.30 18.04 18.10
CA VAL A 162 -15.82 18.06 18.13
C VAL A 162 -15.26 19.45 17.86
N SER A 163 -15.96 20.28 17.07
CA SER A 163 -15.55 21.68 16.88
C SER A 163 -15.40 22.43 18.21
N THR A 164 -16.21 22.09 19.22
CA THR A 164 -16.08 22.68 20.56
C THR A 164 -14.82 22.24 21.28
N TYR A 165 -14.32 21.03 21.02
CA TYR A 165 -13.09 20.52 21.64
C TYR A 165 -11.89 21.22 21.03
N VAL A 166 -11.85 21.37 19.71
CA VAL A 166 -10.83 22.17 19.03
C VAL A 166 -10.81 23.60 19.56
N ALA A 167 -11.96 24.26 19.66
CA ALA A 167 -12.07 25.62 20.20
C ALA A 167 -11.59 25.72 21.65
N LYS A 168 -11.99 24.77 22.52
CA LYS A 168 -11.53 24.70 23.91
C LYS A 168 -10.00 24.52 23.99
N GLY A 169 -9.44 23.63 23.18
CA GLY A 169 -7.99 23.40 23.12
C GLY A 169 -7.23 24.68 22.75
N VAL A 170 -7.68 25.39 21.72
CA VAL A 170 -7.09 26.68 21.33
C VAL A 170 -7.19 27.71 22.46
N PHE A 171 -8.37 27.88 23.08
CA PHE A 171 -8.57 28.86 24.16
C PHE A 171 -7.72 28.55 25.41
N ARG A 172 -7.49 27.27 25.69
CA ARG A 172 -6.64 26.79 26.79
C ARG A 172 -5.14 26.78 26.47
N ARG A 173 -4.77 27.10 25.22
CA ARG A 173 -3.39 26.97 24.69
C ARG A 173 -2.89 25.52 24.69
N GLU A 174 -3.80 24.55 24.55
CA GLU A 174 -3.53 23.13 24.38
C GLU A 174 -3.54 22.79 22.87
N ILE A 175 -2.54 23.32 22.14
CA ILE A 175 -2.57 23.25 20.66
C ILE A 175 -2.49 21.81 20.12
N LEU A 176 -1.76 20.91 20.78
CA LEU A 176 -1.68 19.51 20.36
C LEU A 176 -3.03 18.81 20.51
N PHE A 177 -3.73 19.03 21.62
CA PHE A 177 -5.09 18.51 21.82
C PHE A 177 -6.05 19.01 20.74
N ALA A 178 -5.99 20.31 20.40
CA ALA A 178 -6.82 20.88 19.36
C ALA A 178 -6.51 20.29 17.98
N LEU A 179 -5.23 20.13 17.65
CA LEU A 179 -4.78 19.56 16.39
C LEU A 179 -5.15 18.08 16.26
N ASP A 180 -5.06 17.30 17.34
CA ASP A 180 -5.45 15.88 17.31
C ASP A 180 -6.94 15.73 17.01
N HIS A 181 -7.81 16.48 17.69
CA HIS A 181 -9.26 16.45 17.42
C HIS A 181 -9.58 16.98 16.02
N PHE A 182 -8.88 18.03 15.59
CA PHE A 182 -9.06 18.60 14.26
C PHE A 182 -8.69 17.58 13.18
N ASN A 183 -7.53 16.96 13.31
CA ASN A 183 -6.96 16.11 12.27
C ASN A 183 -7.62 14.74 12.17
N ASN A 184 -8.03 14.18 13.30
CA ASN A 184 -8.54 12.81 13.36
C ASN A 184 -10.07 12.72 13.31
N ILE A 185 -10.80 13.81 13.61
CA ILE A 185 -12.27 13.75 13.70
C ILE A 185 -12.99 14.94 13.03
N LEU A 186 -12.48 16.17 13.11
CA LEU A 186 -13.22 17.33 12.55
C LEU A 186 -13.06 17.51 11.02
N ARG A 187 -11.85 17.30 10.50
CA ARG A 187 -11.51 17.37 9.07
C ARG A 187 -11.73 16.10 8.21
N PRO A 188 -11.69 14.87 8.76
CA PRO A 188 -11.37 13.65 8.03
C PRO A 188 -12.29 13.38 6.84
#